data_AF-A0A016UGG2-F1
#
_entry.id   AF-A0A016UGG2-F1
#
_cell.length_a   1.000
_cell.length_b   1.000
_cell.length_c   1.000
_cell.angle_alpha   90.00
_cell.angle_beta   90.00
_cell.angle_gamma   90.00
#
_symmetry.space_group_name_H-M   'P 1'
#
loop_
_entity.id
_entity.type
_entity.pdbx_description
1 polymer ?
#
loop_
_entity_poly.entity_id
_entity_poly.type
_entity_poly.pdbx_seq_one_letter_code
_entity_poly.pdbx_strand_id
1 'polypeptide(L)'
;MSPATFKQLTSDYVLQGDIVTGAYVARGQGLMIKKFHHNNVTIDLLGHSGYGGQNIRVDLKNNVTLAYMSNGLKLGFGDTARTYIRLLHSLYDVIDPSE
;
A
#
# COMPACT_ATOMS: atom_id res chain seq x y z
N MET A 1 11.38 -17.53 -1.90
CA MET A 1 11.70 -17.03 -0.54
C MET A 1 11.21 -18.06 0.46
N SER A 2 11.94 -18.31 1.56
CA SER A 2 11.46 -19.26 2.59
C SER A 2 10.30 -18.64 3.40
N PRO A 3 9.39 -19.45 3.97
CA PRO A 3 8.33 -18.93 4.84
C PRO A 3 8.86 -18.14 6.05
N ALA A 4 10.01 -18.54 6.59
CA ALA A 4 10.66 -17.85 7.71
C ALA A 4 11.15 -16.45 7.29
N THR A 5 11.79 -16.34 6.12
CA THR A 5 12.24 -15.06 5.57
C THR A 5 11.06 -14.16 5.22
N PHE A 6 9.99 -14.72 4.66
CA PHE A 6 8.77 -13.96 4.35
C PHE A 6 8.18 -13.37 5.61
N LYS A 7 8.02 -14.18 6.66
CA LYS A 7 7.53 -13.71 7.96
C LYS A 7 8.36 -12.55 8.50
N GLN A 8 9.70 -12.66 8.47
CA GLN A 8 10.60 -11.59 8.93
C GLN A 8 10.51 -10.33 8.07
N LEU A 9 10.35 -10.45 6.75
CA LEU A 9 10.20 -9.30 5.86
C LEU A 9 8.85 -8.59 6.07
N THR A 10 7.84 -9.35 6.50
CA THR A 10 6.47 -8.86 6.68
C THR A 10 6.05 -8.72 8.15
N SER A 11 6.98 -8.56 9.09
CA SER A 11 6.71 -8.40 10.52
C SER A 11 7.44 -7.21 11.13
N ASP A 12 7.11 -6.88 12.38
CA ASP A 12 7.87 -5.94 13.23
C ASP A 12 7.94 -4.51 12.69
N TYR A 13 6.87 -4.06 12.04
CA TYR A 13 6.76 -2.69 11.57
C TYR A 13 6.68 -1.71 12.72
N VAL A 14 7.41 -0.61 12.60
CA VAL A 14 7.40 0.49 13.57
C VAL A 14 6.74 1.70 12.93
N LEU A 15 5.78 2.28 13.64
CA LEU A 15 5.19 3.56 13.27
C LEU A 15 6.15 4.67 13.67
N GLN A 16 6.76 5.32 12.68
CA GLN A 16 7.78 6.34 12.91
C GLN A 16 7.65 7.50 11.92
N GLY A 17 8.03 8.69 12.39
CA GLY A 17 8.19 9.87 11.56
C GLY A 17 9.53 9.85 10.82
N ASP A 18 9.48 10.14 9.53
CA ASP A 18 10.64 10.30 8.68
C ASP A 18 11.11 11.76 8.69
N ILE A 19 12.36 12.00 9.08
CA ILE A 19 12.91 13.34 9.21
C ILE A 19 13.11 14.06 7.86
N VAL A 20 13.26 13.31 6.76
CA VAL A 20 13.56 13.87 5.44
C VAL A 20 12.27 14.28 4.72
N THR A 21 11.26 13.43 4.79
CA THR A 21 9.98 13.57 4.07
C THR A 21 8.86 14.13 4.96
N GLY A 22 9.05 14.13 6.28
CA GLY A 22 8.01 14.44 7.26
C GLY A 22 6.90 13.38 7.37
N ALA A 23 7.01 12.27 6.63
CA ALA A 23 5.97 11.26 6.58
C ALA A 23 5.92 10.44 7.88
N TYR A 24 4.73 10.26 8.44
CA TYR A 24 4.50 9.41 9.61
C TYR A 24 3.79 8.12 9.16
N VAL A 25 4.56 7.05 8.98
CA VAL A 25 4.08 5.80 8.37
C VAL A 25 4.70 4.59 9.06
N ALA A 26 3.96 3.48 9.09
CA ALA A 26 4.49 2.21 9.60
C ALA A 26 5.45 1.61 8.57
N ARG A 27 6.69 1.36 8.98
CA ARG A 27 7.77 0.84 8.12
C ARG A 27 8.44 -0.36 8.75
N GLY A 28 8.92 -1.26 7.90
CA GLY A 28 9.71 -2.42 8.29
C GLY A 28 10.94 -2.53 7.40
N GLN A 29 11.22 -3.74 6.96
CA GLN A 29 12.41 -4.19 6.26
C GLN A 29 12.35 -3.79 4.78
N GLY A 30 12.29 -2.48 4.52
CA GLY A 30 12.16 -1.88 3.18
C GLY A 30 10.72 -1.74 2.69
N LEU A 31 9.73 -2.14 3.48
CA LEU A 31 8.31 -2.07 3.13
C LEU A 31 7.57 -1.10 4.06
N MET A 32 6.44 -0.60 3.57
CA MET A 32 5.54 0.31 4.27
C MET A 32 4.15 -0.31 4.38
N ILE A 33 3.49 -0.12 5.53
CA ILE A 33 2.07 -0.43 5.68
C ILE A 33 1.25 0.85 5.49
N LYS A 34 0.27 0.77 4.60
CA LYS A 34 -0.76 1.78 4.43
C LYS A 34 -2.11 1.21 4.84
N LYS A 35 -2.82 1.92 5.72
CA LYS A 35 -4.23 1.62 6.02
C LYS A 35 -5.09 2.19 4.90
N PHE A 36 -5.92 1.32 4.32
CA PHE A 36 -6.92 1.65 3.33
C PHE A 36 -8.31 1.43 3.93
N HIS A 37 -9.19 2.42 3.78
CA HIS A 37 -10.54 2.38 4.31
C HIS A 37 -11.52 2.26 3.13
N HIS A 38 -12.33 1.21 3.14
CA HIS A 38 -13.30 0.91 2.09
C HIS A 38 -14.53 0.28 2.72
N ASN A 39 -15.73 0.84 2.45
CA ASN A 39 -17.02 0.33 2.95
C ASN A 39 -17.01 -0.08 4.44
N ASN A 40 -16.49 0.81 5.31
CA ASN A 40 -16.32 0.60 6.76
C ASN A 40 -15.32 -0.49 7.19
N VAL A 41 -14.63 -1.13 6.26
CA VAL A 41 -13.54 -2.06 6.52
C VAL A 41 -12.20 -1.32 6.42
N THR A 42 -11.27 -1.67 7.32
CA THR A 42 -9.88 -1.21 7.25
C THR A 42 -8.98 -2.35 6.81
N ILE A 43 -8.30 -2.15 5.69
CA ILE A 43 -7.39 -3.11 5.07
C ILE A 43 -5.95 -2.61 5.25
N ASP A 44 -5.06 -3.49 5.66
CA ASP A 44 -3.64 -3.19 5.77
C ASP A 44 -2.93 -3.59 4.46
N LEU A 45 -2.41 -2.59 3.75
CA LEU A 45 -1.74 -2.75 2.48
C LEU A 45 -0.22 -2.64 2.63
N LEU A 46 0.46 -3.77 2.41
CA LEU A 46 1.92 -3.84 2.45
C LEU A 46 2.51 -3.45 1.10
N GLY A 47 3.55 -2.62 1.08
CA GLY A 47 4.27 -2.34 -0.17
C GLY A 47 5.03 -1.03 -0.12
N HIS A 48 5.08 -0.32 -1.24
CA HIS A 48 5.83 0.92 -1.33
C HIS A 48 5.21 1.88 -2.34
N SER A 49 5.09 3.15 -1.96
CA SER A 49 4.71 4.23 -2.87
C SER A 49 5.95 4.77 -3.59
N GLY A 50 5.89 4.96 -4.90
CA GLY A 50 6.92 5.68 -5.64
C GLY A 50 6.54 7.15 -5.85
N TYR A 51 7.56 7.98 -6.06
CA TYR A 51 7.37 9.34 -6.53
C TYR A 51 6.83 9.34 -7.96
N GLY A 52 5.97 10.29 -8.31
CA GLY A 52 5.33 10.33 -9.63
C GLY A 52 4.01 9.60 -9.73
N GLY A 53 3.58 8.97 -8.63
CA GLY A 53 2.26 8.36 -8.48
C GLY A 53 2.23 6.84 -8.66
N GLN A 54 3.33 6.20 -9.03
CA GLN A 54 3.43 4.73 -9.06
C GLN A 54 3.30 4.12 -7.66
N ASN A 55 2.73 2.93 -7.58
CA ASN A 55 2.47 2.26 -6.30
C ASN A 55 2.42 0.74 -6.48
N ILE A 56 2.92 -0.01 -5.51
CA ILE A 56 2.68 -1.44 -5.41
C ILE A 56 2.21 -1.75 -4.01
N ARG A 57 1.07 -2.44 -3.91
CA ARG A 57 0.46 -2.86 -2.65
C ARG A 57 0.00 -4.31 -2.71
N VAL A 58 0.16 -4.99 -1.60
CA VAL A 58 -0.20 -6.38 -1.37
C VAL A 58 -1.11 -6.43 -0.15
N ASP A 59 -2.29 -7.00 -0.34
CA ASP A 59 -3.21 -7.42 0.72
C ASP A 59 -3.05 -8.92 0.94
N LEU A 60 -2.38 -9.26 2.03
CA LEU A 60 -2.12 -10.65 2.39
C LEU A 60 -3.38 -11.38 2.89
N LYS A 61 -4.42 -10.66 3.33
CA LYS A 61 -5.66 -11.27 3.82
C LYS A 61 -6.56 -11.68 2.67
N ASN A 62 -6.72 -10.80 1.69
CA ASN A 62 -7.55 -11.07 0.50
C ASN A 62 -6.76 -11.71 -0.65
N ASN A 63 -5.45 -11.91 -0.48
CA ASN A 63 -4.55 -12.46 -1.49
C ASN A 63 -4.58 -11.66 -2.81
N VAL A 64 -4.57 -10.33 -2.69
CA VAL A 64 -4.65 -9.40 -3.82
C VAL A 64 -3.39 -8.55 -3.88
N THR A 65 -2.85 -8.37 -5.08
CA THR A 65 -1.75 -7.45 -5.36
C THR A 65 -2.16 -6.45 -6.43
N LEU A 66 -2.00 -5.17 -6.13
CA LEU A 66 -2.21 -4.09 -7.09
C LEU A 66 -0.88 -3.39 -7.38
N ALA A 67 -0.46 -3.42 -8.63
CA ALA A 67 0.66 -2.64 -9.14
C ALA A 67 0.13 -1.57 -10.10
N TYR A 68 0.41 -0.31 -9.79
CA TYR A 68 0.09 0.83 -10.64
C TYR A 68 1.37 1.52 -11.09
N MET A 69 1.55 1.59 -12.40
CA MET A 69 2.71 2.19 -13.05
C MET A 69 2.22 3.27 -14.02
N SER A 70 2.96 4.37 -14.13
CA SER A 70 2.65 5.43 -15.08
C SER A 70 3.90 6.14 -15.57
N ASN A 71 3.87 6.57 -16.83
CA ASN A 71 4.87 7.41 -17.46
C ASN A 71 4.62 8.92 -17.28
N GLY A 72 3.43 9.31 -16.82
CA GLY A 72 3.10 10.69 -16.52
C GLY A 72 3.32 10.98 -15.04
N LEU A 73 4.36 11.75 -14.73
CA LEU A 73 4.68 12.19 -13.37
C LEU A 73 3.51 12.96 -12.76
N LYS A 74 2.89 12.42 -11.71
CA LYS A 74 2.00 13.20 -10.83
C LYS A 74 2.81 13.76 -9.67
N LEU A 75 2.63 15.04 -9.38
CA LEU A 75 3.21 15.65 -8.18
C LEU A 75 2.61 14.98 -6.94
N GLY A 76 3.44 14.25 -6.20
CA GLY A 76 3.07 13.50 -5.01
C GLY A 76 3.59 12.07 -4.99
N PHE A 77 3.37 11.40 -3.87
CA PHE A 77 3.64 9.97 -3.71
C PHE A 77 2.45 9.14 -4.20
N GLY A 78 2.70 7.89 -4.60
CA GLY A 78 1.69 6.93 -5.03
C GLY A 78 0.45 6.86 -4.15
N ASP A 79 0.58 7.03 -2.84
CA ASP A 79 -0.55 6.96 -1.88
C ASP A 79 -1.53 8.13 -1.99
N THR A 80 -1.13 9.21 -2.65
CA THR A 80 -1.94 10.43 -2.86
C THR A 80 -2.36 10.60 -4.32
N ALA A 81 -1.88 9.73 -5.21
CA ALA A 81 -2.19 9.81 -6.63
C ALA A 81 -3.67 9.45 -6.85
N ARG A 82 -4.47 10.46 -7.25
CA ARG A 82 -5.92 10.31 -7.48
C ARG A 82 -6.27 9.13 -8.39
N THR A 83 -5.47 8.87 -9.41
CA THR A 83 -5.66 7.75 -10.34
C THR A 83 -5.48 6.40 -9.65
N TYR A 84 -4.42 6.24 -8.86
CA TYR A 84 -4.17 5.03 -8.08
C TYR A 84 -5.30 4.77 -7.07
N ILE A 85 -5.68 5.79 -6.30
CA ILE A 85 -6.73 5.67 -5.27
C ILE A 85 -8.06 5.22 -5.89
N ARG A 86 -8.47 5.81 -7.02
CA ARG A 86 -9.70 5.42 -7.71
C ARG A 86 -9.67 3.96 -8.17
N LEU A 87 -8.55 3.52 -8.76
CA LEU A 87 -8.39 2.11 -9.17
C LEU A 87 -8.39 1.17 -7.96
N LEU A 88 -7.80 1.57 -6.84
CA LEU A 88 -7.82 0.78 -5.61
C LEU A 88 -9.24 0.61 -5.08
N HIS A 89 -10.05 1.68 -5.02
CA HIS A 89 -11.47 1.54 -4.64
C HIS A 89 -12.24 0.63 -5.59
N SER A 90 -12.13 0.83 -6.90
CA SER A 90 -12.83 0.00 -7.88
C SER A 90 -12.39 -1.47 -7.86
N LEU A 91 -11.14 -1.75 -7.48
CA LEU A 91 -10.69 -3.12 -7.25
C LEU A 91 -11.43 -3.74 -6.07
N TYR A 92 -11.51 -3.03 -4.93
CA TYR A 92 -12.19 -3.52 -3.73
C TYR A 92 -13.71 -3.62 -3.87
N ASP A 93 -14.33 -2.78 -4.69
CA ASP A 93 -15.75 -2.92 -5.08
C ASP A 93 -16.04 -4.26 -5.78
N VAL A 94 -15.03 -4.89 -6.42
CA VAL A 94 -15.18 -6.15 -7.16
C VAL A 94 -14.83 -7.37 -6.31
N ILE A 95 -13.81 -7.27 -5.45
CA ILE A 95 -13.30 -8.42 -4.67
C ILE A 95 -13.93 -8.57 -3.29
N ASP A 96 -14.57 -7.54 -2.76
CA ASP A 96 -15.32 -7.57 -1.50
C ASP A 96 -16.82 -7.57 -1.81
N PRO A 97 -17.45 -8.76 -1.99
CA PRO A 97 -18.86 -8.87 -2.31
C PRO A 97 -19.69 -8.69 -1.04
N SER A 98 -19.57 -7.55 -0.36
CA SER A 98 -20.50 -7.17 0.72
C SER A 98 -21.91 -6.80 0.21
N GLU A 99 -22.27 -7.29 -0.98
CA GLU A 99 -23.65 -7.59 -1.42
C GLU A 99 -23.84 -9.09 -1.65
#